data_AF-A0A6G7A713-F1
#
_entry.id   AF-A0A6G7A713-F1
#
_cell.length_a   1.000
_cell.length_b   1.000
_cell.length_c   1.000
_cell.angle_alpha   90.00
_cell.angle_beta   90.00
_cell.angle_gamma   90.00
#
_symmetry.space_group_name_H-M   'P 1'
#
loop_
_entity.id
_entity.type
_entity.pdbx_description
1 polymer ?
#
loop_
_entity_poly.entity_id
_entity_poly.type
_entity_poly.pdbx_seq_one_letter_code
_entity_poly.pdbx_strand_id
1 'polypeptide(L)' 'MLNAHEIQECANRLDAAERSREQIRQLSLTHPDMTIADAYAIQRAWVETKLGRGRRIIGHKCCR' A
#
# COMPACT_ATOMS: atom_id res chain seq x y z
N MET A 1 -8.11 13.44 1.80
CA MET A 1 -6.87 13.28 1.01
C MET A 1 -5.74 13.01 1.98
N LEU A 2 -5.05 11.89 1.80
CA LEU A 2 -3.93 11.55 2.68
C LEU A 2 -2.69 12.33 2.26
N ASN A 3 -1.92 12.77 3.24
CA ASN A 3 -0.62 13.38 3.00
C ASN A 3 0.41 12.32 2.56
N ALA A 4 1.50 12.76 1.91
CA ALA A 4 2.56 11.87 1.46
C ALA A 4 3.16 11.01 2.58
N HIS A 5 3.24 11.56 3.80
CA HIS A 5 3.70 10.82 4.98
C HIS A 5 2.75 9.68 5.36
N GLU A 6 1.44 9.93 5.38
CA GLU A 6 0.44 8.91 5.74
C GLU A 6 0.37 7.82 4.66
N ILE A 7 0.52 8.18 3.39
CA ILE A 7 0.61 7.24 2.27
C ILE A 7 1.80 6.29 2.47
N GLN A 8 2.97 6.84 2.80
CA GLN A 8 4.18 6.04 3.03
C GLN A 8 4.05 5.16 4.27
N GLU A 9 3.45 5.66 5.34
CA GLU A 9 3.20 4.88 6.55
C GLU A 9 2.24 3.71 6.28
N CYS A 10 1.14 3.96 5.54
CA CYS A 10 0.23 2.91 5.12
C CYS A 10 0.92 1.83 4.27
N ALA A 11 1.77 2.24 3.31
CA ALA A 11 2.55 1.32 2.49
C ALA A 11 3.53 0.48 3.33
N ASN A 12 4.19 1.09 4.31
CA ASN A 12 5.10 0.40 5.23
C ASN A 12 4.35 -0.59 6.13
N ARG A 13 3.17 -0.23 6.63
CA ARG A 13 2.31 -1.12 7.43
C ARG A 13 1.85 -2.33 6.62
N LEU A 14 1.45 -2.12 5.36
CA LEU A 14 1.09 -3.21 4.44
C LEU A 14 2.29 -4.12 4.14
N ASP A 15 3.48 -3.56 3.96
CA ASP A 15 4.71 -4.32 3.77
C ASP A 15 5.08 -5.15 5.00
N ALA A 16 5.01 -4.56 6.19
CA ALA A 16 5.25 -5.25 7.45
C ALA A 16 4.26 -6.41 7.65
N ALA A 17 2.97 -6.17 7.38
CA ALA A 17 1.90 -7.17 7.44
C ALA A 17 2.16 -8.34 6.48
N GLU A 18 2.57 -8.06 5.24
CA GLU A 18 2.93 -9.11 4.26
C GLU A 18 4.13 -9.94 4.74
N ARG A 19 5.11 -9.31 5.38
CA ARG A 19 6.32 -9.98 5.87
C ARG A 19 6.07 -10.81 7.13
N SER A 20 5.33 -10.29 8.10
CA SER A 20 4.98 -11.00 9.33
C SER A 20 3.87 -12.02 9.12
N ARG A 21 3.14 -11.92 8.00
CA ARG A 21 1.93 -12.69 7.68
C ARG A 21 0.82 -12.45 8.70
N GLU A 22 0.80 -11.26 9.28
CA GLU A 22 -0.23 -10.84 10.23
C GLU A 22 -1.17 -9.83 9.57
N GLN A 23 -2.47 -10.06 9.74
CA GLN A 23 -3.48 -9.17 9.18
C GLN A 23 -3.53 -7.86 9.97
N ILE A 24 -3.42 -6.73 9.26
CA ILE A 24 -3.64 -5.40 9.85
C ILE A 24 -5.08 -4.95 9.68
N ARG A 25 -5.50 -3.99 10.51
CA ARG A 25 -6.80 -3.33 10.38
C ARG A 25 -6.95 -2.67 9.02
N GLN A 26 -8.15 -2.72 8.46
CA GLN A 26 -8.47 -2.10 7.17
C GLN A 26 -8.19 -0.59 7.20
N LEU A 27 -7.43 -0.10 6.21
CA LEU A 27 -7.01 1.30 6.13
C LEU A 27 -8.21 2.26 6.01
N SER A 28 -9.27 1.86 5.31
CA SER A 28 -10.52 2.65 5.18
C SER A 28 -11.25 2.86 6.51
N LEU A 29 -11.07 1.98 7.49
CA LEU A 29 -11.64 2.17 8.84
C LEU A 29 -10.83 3.16 9.68
N THR A 30 -9.55 3.34 9.33
CA THR A 30 -8.64 4.28 10.00
C THR A 30 -8.68 5.66 9.34
N HIS A 31 -8.90 5.70 8.02
CA HIS A 31 -9.02 6.91 7.22
C HIS A 31 -10.36 6.90 6.46
N PRO A 32 -11.46 7.37 7.07
CA PRO A 32 -12.78 7.38 6.44
C PRO A 32 -12.85 8.28 5.19
N ASP A 33 -12.00 9.30 5.12
CA ASP A 33 -11.88 10.22 3.98
C ASP A 33 -10.91 9.72 2.88
N MET A 34 -10.51 8.45 2.95
CA MET A 34 -9.62 7.85 1.95
C MET A 34 -10.33 7.75 0.60
N THR A 35 -9.76 8.38 -0.41
CA THR A 35 -10.26 8.28 -1.78
C THR A 35 -9.63 7.11 -2.53
N ILE A 36 -10.22 6.72 -3.66
CA ILE A 36 -9.61 5.72 -4.56
C ILE A 36 -8.23 6.18 -5.04
N ALA A 37 -8.03 7.48 -5.26
CA ALA A 37 -6.73 8.03 -5.65
C ALA A 37 -5.67 7.81 -4.57
N ASP A 38 -6.03 7.96 -3.29
CA ASP A 38 -5.13 7.66 -2.17
C ASP A 38 -4.78 6.16 -2.11
N ALA A 39 -5.76 5.27 -2.35
CA ALA A 39 -5.52 3.84 -2.39
C ALA A 39 -4.50 3.45 -3.48
N TYR A 40 -4.60 4.03 -4.68
CA TYR A 40 -3.59 3.84 -5.74
C TYR A 40 -2.24 4.46 -5.38
N ALA A 41 -2.20 5.59 -4.66
CA ALA A 41 -0.95 6.18 -4.20
C ALA A 41 -0.23 5.27 -3.19
N ILE A 42 -0.96 4.69 -2.23
CA ILE A 42 -0.43 3.70 -1.27
C ILE A 42 0.10 2.46 -2.01
N GLN A 43 -0.66 1.95 -2.99
CA GLN A 43 -0.21 0.81 -3.79
C GLN A 43 1.08 1.13 -4.54
N ARG A 44 1.21 2.32 -5.14
CA ARG A 44 2.44 2.72 -5.84
C ARG A 44 3.64 2.80 -4.90
N ALA A 45 3.51 3.48 -3.76
CA ALA A 45 4.57 3.55 -2.76
C ALA A 45 5.00 2.17 -2.25
N TRP A 46 4.04 1.25 -2.10
CA TRP A 46 4.31 -0.12 -1.69
C TRP A 46 5.06 -0.93 -2.76
N VAL A 47 4.66 -0.80 -4.03
CA VAL A 47 5.36 -1.43 -5.16
C VAL A 47 6.79 -0.87 -5.28
N GLU A 48 6.98 0.44 -5.15
CA GLU A 48 8.31 1.07 -5.17
C GLU A 48 9.21 0.53 -4.05
N THR A 49 8.67 0.40 -2.83
CA THR A 49 9.39 -0.21 -1.70
C THR A 49 9.82 -1.64 -2.00
N LYS A 50 8.98 -2.42 -2.69
CA LYS A 50 9.29 -3.79 -3.12
C LYS A 50 10.34 -3.82 -4.23
N LEU A 51 10.25 -2.91 -5.20
CA LEU A 51 11.23 -2.75 -6.28
C LEU A 51 12.62 -2.39 -5.74
N GLY A 52 12.69 -1.47 -4.77
CA GLY A 52 13.94 -1.09 -4.11
C GLY A 52 14.62 -2.26 -3.36
N ARG A 53 13.86 -3.29 -2.97
CA ARG A 53 14.38 -4.53 -2.37
C ARG A 53 14.77 -5.59 -3.41
N GLY A 54 14.79 -5.25 -4.70
CA GLY A 54 15.19 -6.14 -5.78
C GLY A 54 14.07 -7.02 -6.33
N ARG A 55 12.80 -6.81 -5.93
CA ARG A 55 11.69 -7.48 -6.62
C ARG A 55 11.49 -6.86 -8.00
N ARG A 56 11.01 -7.67 -8.95
CA ARG A 56 10.69 -7.22 -10.31
C ARG A 56 9.18 -7.30 -10.52
N ILE A 57 8.62 -6.34 -11.24
CA ILE A 57 7.24 -6.42 -11.71
C ILE A 57 7.20 -7.43 -12.86
N ILE A 58 6.44 -8.52 -12.68
CA ILE A 58 6.30 -9.60 -13.68
C ILE A 58 4.99 -9.44 -14.48
N GLY A 59 4.04 -8.63 -13.98
CA GLY A 59 2.80 -8.32 -14.67
C GLY A 59 1.84 -7.51 -13.81
N HIS A 60 0.72 -7.10 -14.41
CA HIS A 60 -0.39 -6.44 -13.71
C HIS A 60 -1.59 -7.39 -13.69
N LYS A 61 -2.24 -7.49 -12.53
CA LYS A 61 -3.49 -8.24 -12.40
C LYS A 61 -4.66 -7.25 -12.44
N CYS A 62 -5.47 -7.33 -13.49
CA CYS A 62 -6.75 -6.61 -13.55
C CYS A 62 -7.86 -7.57 -13.11
N CYS A 63 -8.63 -7.18 -12.09
CA CYS A 63 -9.86 -7.85 -11.71
C CYS A 63 -10.99 -7.31 -12.59
N ARG A 64 -11.77 -8.18 -13.23
CA ARG A 64 -13.03 -7.82 -13.88
C ARG A 64 -14.19 -8.23 -12.99
#